data_AF-A0A3S5BWQ3-F1
#
_entry.id   AF-A0A3S5BWQ3-F1
#
_cell.length_a   1.000
_cell.length_b   1.000
_cell.length_c   1.000
_cell.angle_alpha   90.00
_cell.angle_beta   90.00
_cell.angle_gamma   90.00
#
_symmetry.space_group_name_H-M   'P 1'
#
loop_
_entity.id
_entity.type
_entity.pdbx_description
1 polymer ?
#
loop_
_entity_poly.entity_id
_entity_poly.type
_entity_poly.pdbx_seq_one_letter_code
_entity_poly.pdbx_strand_id
1 'polypeptide(L)' 'MGVKRIYSELPEIQIDLPTAYVTLERFLVQSLELGYVPKKLAGEMPTKSRRRFVSEGDALHRTAVNLDHET' A
#
# COMPACT_ATOMS: atom_id res chain seq x y z
N MET A 1 10.86 13.99 -4.60
CA MET A 1 10.91 13.33 -3.29
C MET A 1 11.13 11.84 -3.52
N GLY A 2 12.06 11.20 -2.78
CA GLY A 2 12.57 9.85 -3.07
C GLY A 2 11.49 8.77 -3.15
N VAL A 3 10.66 8.63 -2.12
CA VAL A 3 9.60 7.60 -2.08
C VAL A 3 8.58 7.74 -3.21
N LYS A 4 8.22 8.98 -3.59
CA LYS A 4 7.29 9.24 -4.69
C LYS A 4 7.84 8.79 -6.06
N ARG A 5 9.16 8.80 -6.24
CA ARG A 5 9.79 8.27 -7.48
C ARG A 5 9.64 6.75 -7.55
N ILE A 6 9.83 6.07 -6.42
CA ILE A 6 9.62 4.63 -6.32
C ILE A 6 8.16 4.29 -6.68
N TYR A 7 7.18 5.11 -6.27
CA TYR A 7 5.78 4.91 -6.66
C TYR A 7 5.54 5.01 -8.16
N SER A 8 6.16 5.98 -8.85
CA SER A 8 6.02 6.13 -10.30
C SER A 8 6.73 5.02 -11.08
N GLU A 9 7.86 4.54 -10.58
CA GLU A 9 8.69 3.49 -11.21
C GLU A 9 8.23 2.08 -10.81
N LEU A 10 7.31 1.94 -9.85
CA LEU A 10 6.86 0.66 -9.31
C LEU A 10 6.35 -0.34 -10.38
N PRO A 11 5.63 0.09 -11.44
CA PRO A 11 5.24 -0.82 -12.52
C PRO A 11 6.42 -1.43 -13.27
N GLU A 12 7.48 -0.65 -13.50
CA GLU A 12 8.70 -1.09 -14.16
C GLU A 12 9.50 -2.02 -13.24
N ILE A 13 9.69 -1.61 -11.98
CA ILE A 13 10.35 -2.43 -10.95
C ILE A 13 9.64 -3.78 -10.79
N GLN A 14 8.31 -3.83 -10.94
CA GLN A 14 7.55 -5.07 -10.80
C GLN A 14 7.84 -6.10 -11.91
N ILE A 15 8.36 -5.67 -13.06
CA ILE A 15 8.75 -6.57 -14.16
C ILE A 15 9.90 -7.45 -13.70
N ASP A 16 10.89 -6.84 -13.03
CA ASP A 16 12.06 -7.54 -12.49
C ASP A 16 11.77 -8.19 -11.13
N LEU A 17 10.92 -7.56 -10.31
CA LEU A 17 10.56 -8.01 -8.98
C LEU A 17 9.03 -8.15 -8.85
N PRO A 18 8.46 -9.35 -9.12
CA PRO A 18 7.01 -9.58 -9.06
C PRO A 18 6.36 -9.22 -7.72
N THR A 19 7.14 -9.23 -6.64
CA THR A 19 6.73 -8.91 -5.26
C THR A 19 6.95 -7.44 -4.88
N ALA A 20 7.32 -6.56 -5.81
CA ALA A 20 7.68 -5.16 -5.54
C ALA A 20 6.61 -4.40 -4.73
N TYR A 21 5.34 -4.51 -5.12
CA TYR A 21 4.22 -3.86 -4.41
C TYR A 21 4.11 -4.34 -2.97
N VAL A 22 4.12 -5.66 -2.73
CA VAL A 22 3.98 -6.23 -1.38
C VAL A 22 5.18 -5.89 -0.50
N THR A 23 6.38 -5.88 -1.09
CA THR A 23 7.62 -5.54 -0.39
C THR A 23 7.61 -4.08 0.05
N LEU A 24 7.20 -3.17 -0.85
CA LEU A 24 7.09 -1.75 -0.55
C LEU A 24 5.99 -1.47 0.48
N GLU A 25 4.85 -2.15 0.39
CA GLU A 25 3.76 -2.03 1.37
C GLU A 25 4.25 -2.40 2.79
N ARG A 26 4.93 -3.54 2.94
CA ARG A 26 5.51 -3.95 4.23
C ARG A 26 6.53 -2.95 4.76
N PHE A 27 7.39 -2.44 3.89
CA PHE A 27 8.37 -1.42 4.25
C PHE A 27 7.69 -0.13 4.74
N LEU A 28 6.64 0.32 4.06
CA LEU A 28 5.91 1.53 4.44
C LEU A 28 5.17 1.35 5.77
N VAL A 29 4.58 0.19 6.03
CA VAL A 29 3.92 -0.11 7.32
C VAL A 29 4.93 0.01 8.47
N GLN A 30 6.09 -0.64 8.36
CA GLN A 30 7.13 -0.55 9.40
C GLN A 30 7.67 0.88 9.54
N SER A 31 7.86 1.58 8.42
CA SER A 31 8.34 2.96 8.44
C SER A 31 7.33 3.94 9.04
N LEU A 32 6.03 3.63 8.89
CA LEU A 32 4.94 4.39 9.50
C LEU A 32 4.92 4.19 11.02
N GLU A 33 5.03 2.94 11.48
CA GLU A 33 5.08 2.58 12.91
C GLU A 33 6.28 3.24 13.61
N LEU A 34 7.42 3.31 12.93
CA LEU A 34 8.63 3.95 13.44
C LEU A 34 8.65 5.48 13.26
N GLY A 35 7.64 6.07 12.62
CA GLY A 35 7.51 7.51 12.42
C GLY A 35 8.43 8.12 11.36
N TYR A 36 9.11 7.32 10.55
CA TYR A 36 9.99 7.79 9.47
C TYR A 36 9.22 8.31 8.25
N VAL A 37 8.00 7.81 8.05
CA VAL A 37 7.15 8.17 6.91
C VAL A 37 5.81 8.71 7.42
N PRO A 38 5.34 9.88 6.94
CA PRO A 38 4.03 10.39 7.32
C PRO A 38 2.90 9.57 6.69
N LYS A 39 1.79 9.40 7.42
CA LYS A 39 0.58 8.68 6.97
C LYS A 39 0.11 9.10 5.58
N LYS A 40 0.18 10.40 5.28
CA LYS A 40 -0.18 10.96 3.97
C LYS A 40 0.68 10.37 2.84
N LEU A 41 1.99 10.21 3.03
CA LEU A 41 2.90 9.68 2.02
C LEU A 41 2.72 8.17 1.83
N ALA A 42 2.42 7.43 2.89
CA ALA A 42 2.11 6.00 2.80
C ALA A 42 0.77 5.76 2.05
N GLY A 43 -0.25 6.58 2.31
CA GLY A 43 -1.55 6.50 1.63
C GLY A 43 -1.52 6.85 0.14
N GLU A 44 -0.49 7.53 -0.34
CA GLU A 44 -0.27 7.81 -1.77
C GLU A 44 0.29 6.61 -2.55
N MET A 45 0.58 5.47 -1.89
CA MET A 45 1.13 4.30 -2.56
C MET A 45 0.16 3.75 -3.62
N PRO A 46 0.63 3.53 -4.87
CA PRO A 46 -0.23 3.01 -5.92
C PRO A 46 -0.65 1.57 -5.60
N THR A 47 -1.96 1.31 -5.62
CA THR A 47 -2.49 -0.05 -5.52
C THR A 47 -2.50 -0.68 -6.91
N LYS A 48 -1.90 -1.87 -7.06
CA LYS A 48 -2.06 -2.65 -8.29
C LYS A 48 -3.55 -2.95 -8.49
N SER A 49 -4.11 -2.55 -9.65
CA SER A 49 -5.47 -2.94 -10.06
C SER A 49 -5.56 -4.45 -10.11
N ARG A 50 -6.01 -5.00 -8.99
CA ARG A 50 -6.05 -6.42 -8.76
C ARG A 50 -7.38 -6.89 -9.29
N ARG A 51 -7.43 -7.42 -10.52
CA ARG A 51 -8.58 -8.23 -10.98
C ARG A 51 -8.60 -9.55 -10.21
N ARG A 52 -8.85 -9.47 -8.90
CA ARG A 52 -9.33 -10.61 -8.13
C ARG A 52 -10.81 -10.68 -8.43
N PHE A 53 -11.26 -11.74 -9.09
CA PHE A 53 -12.64 -12.17 -8.96
C PHE A 53 -12.79 -12.56 -7.49
N VAL A 54 -13.38 -11.66 -6.70
CA VAL A 54 -13.66 -11.90 -5.28
C VAL A 54 -15.08 -12.41 -5.20
N SER A 55 -15.29 -13.61 -4.67
CA SER A 55 -16.58 -13.97 -4.09
C SER A 55 -16.82 -13.06 -2.88
N GLU A 56 -18.09 -12.74 -2.60
CA GLU A 56 -18.56 -11.68 -1.69
C GLU A 56 -17.95 -11.71 -0.27
N GLY A 57 -17.33 -12.81 0.17
CA GLY A 57 -16.78 -12.97 1.52
C GLY A 57 -15.41 -12.33 1.81
N ASP A 58 -14.59 -11.95 0.82
CA ASP A 58 -13.20 -11.49 1.07
C ASP A 58 -13.04 -9.95 1.06
N ALA A 59 -14.15 -9.20 1.02
CA ALA A 59 -14.13 -7.73 1.02
C ALA A 59 -13.98 -7.10 2.42
N LEU A 60 -14.22 -7.86 3.50
CA LEU A 60 -14.37 -7.31 4.86
C LEU A 60 -13.07 -6.95 5.57
N HIS A 61 -11.89 -7.36 5.08
CA HIS A 61 -10.63 -7.07 5.79
C HIS A 61 -10.02 -5.70 5.47
N ARG A 62 -10.57 -4.92 4.53
CA ARG A 62 -10.03 -3.58 4.20
C ARG A 62 -10.82 -2.38 4.73
N THR A 63 -12.01 -2.58 5.30
CA THR A 63 -12.83 -1.50 5.88
C THR A 63 -12.66 -1.31 7.39
N ALA A 64 -12.06 -2.27 8.10
CA ALA A 64 -11.92 -2.19 9.56
C ALA A 64 -10.88 -1.17 10.08
N VAL A 65 -10.10 -0.52 9.20
CA VAL A 65 -9.10 0.48 9.61
C VAL A 65 -9.66 1.93 9.57
N ASN A 66 -10.94 2.12 9.24
CA ASN A 66 -11.57 3.46 9.20
C ASN A 66 -12.84 3.58 10.05
N LEU A 67 -12.88 3.02 11.27
CA LEU A 67 -14.03 3.25 12.18
C LEU A 67 -13.68 3.60 13.63
N ASP A 68 -12.45 4.02 13.92
CA ASP A 68 -12.06 4.31 15.31
C ASP A 68 -11.76 5.77 15.62
N HIS A 69 -11.98 6.72 14.69
CA HIS A 69 -11.80 8.15 14.97
C HIS A 69 -12.86 9.01 14.27
N GLU A 70 -14.11 8.97 14.76
CA GLU A 70 -14.92 10.18 14.88
C GLU A 70 -15.88 9.98 16.06
N THR A 71 -15.73 10.84 17.06
CA THR A 71 -16.65 11.00 18.21
C THR A 71 -17.63 12.10 17.86
#